data_AF-A0A5E4L0T0-F1
#
_entry.id   AF-A0A5E4L0T0-F1
#
_cell.length_a   1.000
_cell.length_b   1.000
_cell.length_c   1.000
_cell.angle_alpha   90.00
_cell.angle_beta   90.00
_cell.angle_gamma   90.00
#
_symmetry.space_group_name_H-M   'P 1'
#
loop_
_entity.id
_entity.type
_entity.pdbx_description
1 polymer ?
#
loop_
_entity_poly.entity_id
_entity_poly.type
_entity_poly.pdbx_seq_one_letter_code
_entity_poly.pdbx_strand_id
1 'polypeptide(L)'
;MTTPALPILDNHMHLNPAGRCLDAVREFARAGGTHIVLVSLPPWSLGIEINAPDDYRQVFDKVLKIARRAGEAEKVKVFVVLGVHPAELTKYYGRLGLPRSIEIMKGGLEIASEYVEKGFAIGLKSGRPHYEVEPKIWDASNDIMRHSFTLAKDAGCAVQVHTESATEEGLAEIARIAGDVGLPPRKVVKHFSPPMVKICEKHGIFPSVLAAEDAIEKALSEGTRFMMETDYIDDLKRPGSVLGPKTVPKRTKQLIPEWGEDVFWKIHKENPEKVYGVEINV
;
A
#
# COMPACT_ATOMS: atom_id res chain seq x y z
N MET A 1 -5.70 -36.27 0.49
CA MET A 1 -5.22 -35.05 -0.20
C MET A 1 -4.92 -34.05 0.89
N THR A 2 -3.67 -33.57 0.98
CA THR A 2 -3.28 -32.55 1.97
C THR A 2 -3.96 -31.24 1.59
N THR A 3 -4.68 -30.63 2.52
CA THR A 3 -5.22 -29.28 2.37
C THR A 3 -4.10 -28.33 1.96
N PRO A 4 -4.27 -27.45 0.96
CA PRO A 4 -3.26 -26.45 0.62
C PRO A 4 -2.92 -25.62 1.86
N ALA A 5 -1.65 -25.23 2.03
CA ALA A 5 -1.31 -24.34 3.12
C ALA A 5 -2.00 -22.97 2.95
N LEU A 6 -2.51 -22.37 4.03
CA LEU A 6 -3.14 -21.05 3.97
C LEU A 6 -2.09 -19.97 3.65
N PRO A 7 -2.19 -19.22 2.53
CA PRO A 7 -1.37 -18.04 2.33
C PRO A 7 -1.72 -16.96 3.37
N ILE A 8 -0.70 -16.25 3.82
CA ILE A 8 -0.81 -15.07 4.67
C ILE A 8 -0.05 -13.93 3.99
N LEU A 9 -0.81 -12.92 3.56
CA LEU A 9 -0.34 -11.68 2.94
C LEU A 9 -0.41 -10.53 3.93
N ASP A 10 0.68 -9.77 4.06
CA ASP A 10 0.66 -8.40 4.57
C ASP A 10 0.62 -7.40 3.41
N ASN A 11 -0.49 -6.66 3.29
CA ASN A 11 -0.77 -5.82 2.13
C ASN A 11 -0.05 -4.45 2.13
N HIS A 12 0.64 -4.08 3.21
CA HIS A 12 1.42 -2.85 3.24
C HIS A 12 2.55 -2.92 4.26
N MET A 13 3.78 -2.97 3.75
CA MET A 13 4.99 -2.85 4.58
C MET A 13 5.99 -1.89 3.95
N HIS A 14 6.74 -1.22 4.83
CA HIS A 14 7.89 -0.40 4.49
C HIS A 14 9.18 -0.99 5.08
N LEU A 15 10.10 -1.41 4.21
CA LEU A 15 11.41 -1.91 4.61
C LEU A 15 12.51 -0.91 4.26
N ASN A 16 13.41 -0.66 5.20
CA ASN A 16 14.51 0.29 5.03
C ASN A 16 15.85 -0.45 5.14
N PRO A 17 16.79 -0.32 4.19
CA PRO A 17 18.11 -0.92 4.30
C PRO A 17 18.92 -0.49 5.53
N ALA A 18 18.62 0.69 6.09
CA ALA A 18 19.21 1.19 7.33
C ALA A 18 18.44 0.74 8.59
N GLY A 19 17.34 0.01 8.40
CA GLY A 19 16.52 -0.58 9.45
C GLY A 19 16.85 -2.05 9.72
N ARG A 20 15.87 -2.81 10.19
CA ARG A 20 15.92 -4.27 10.36
C ARG A 20 15.89 -5.01 9.04
N CYS A 21 15.23 -4.45 8.03
CA CYS A 21 15.14 -4.95 6.66
C CYS A 21 14.84 -6.46 6.60
N LEU A 22 15.82 -7.28 6.22
CA LEU A 22 15.67 -8.74 6.11
C LEU A 22 15.29 -9.41 7.43
N ASP A 23 15.72 -8.88 8.59
CA ASP A 23 15.34 -9.44 9.89
C ASP A 23 13.86 -9.21 10.21
N ALA A 24 13.25 -8.15 9.68
CA ALA A 24 11.81 -7.93 9.78
C ALA A 24 11.04 -8.94 8.93
N VAL A 25 11.51 -9.22 7.71
CA VAL A 25 10.94 -10.24 6.82
C VAL A 25 11.10 -11.63 7.41
N ARG A 26 12.25 -11.95 8.02
CA ARG A 26 12.47 -13.19 8.76
C ARG A 26 11.50 -13.36 9.92
N GLU A 27 11.22 -12.30 10.67
CA GLU A 27 10.25 -12.33 11.75
C GLU A 27 8.83 -12.59 11.21
N PHE A 28 8.44 -11.94 10.11
CA PHE A 28 7.17 -12.19 9.41
C PHE A 28 7.05 -13.65 8.96
N ALA A 29 8.07 -14.17 8.28
CA ALA A 29 8.12 -15.55 7.80
C ALA A 29 8.01 -16.57 8.94
N ARG A 30 8.77 -16.38 10.03
CA ARG A 30 8.71 -17.24 11.22
C ARG A 30 7.35 -17.23 11.91
N ALA A 31 6.60 -16.12 11.81
CA ALA A 31 5.24 -16.04 12.31
C ALA A 31 4.23 -16.76 11.40
N GLY A 32 4.63 -17.22 10.21
CA GLY A 32 3.81 -17.89 9.20
C GLY A 32 3.40 -17.01 8.03
N GLY A 33 3.96 -15.80 7.92
CA GLY A 33 3.76 -14.94 6.77
C GLY A 33 4.37 -15.54 5.50
N THR A 34 3.70 -15.35 4.36
CA THR A 34 4.09 -15.98 3.08
C THR A 34 4.26 -14.96 1.95
N HIS A 35 3.51 -13.86 2.00
CA HIS A 35 3.53 -12.83 0.97
C HIS A 35 3.57 -11.44 1.61
N ILE A 36 4.30 -10.51 0.99
CA ILE A 36 4.34 -9.09 1.41
C ILE A 36 4.10 -8.21 0.18
N VAL A 37 3.33 -7.14 0.34
CA VAL A 37 3.37 -6.00 -0.58
C VAL A 37 4.31 -4.94 0.00
N LEU A 38 5.49 -4.83 -0.59
CA LEU A 38 6.49 -3.83 -0.24
C LEU A 38 6.17 -2.53 -0.97
N VAL A 39 5.94 -1.46 -0.19
CA VAL A 39 5.53 -0.17 -0.74
C VAL A 39 6.68 0.83 -0.69
N SER A 40 6.81 1.68 -1.72
CA SER A 40 7.85 2.70 -1.78
C SER A 40 7.89 3.58 -0.52
N LEU A 41 9.11 3.77 -0.03
CA LEU A 41 9.44 4.70 1.04
C LEU A 41 9.53 6.13 0.48
N PRO A 42 9.23 7.15 1.29
CA PRO A 42 9.59 8.51 0.93
C PRO A 42 11.10 8.64 0.65
N PRO A 43 11.54 9.42 -0.36
CA PRO A 43 12.93 9.44 -0.81
C PRO A 43 13.96 9.75 0.29
N TRP A 44 13.63 10.64 1.22
CA TRP A 44 14.52 11.02 2.33
C TRP A 44 14.81 9.85 3.29
N SER A 45 13.90 8.88 3.42
CA SER A 45 14.12 7.68 4.24
C SER A 45 15.21 6.79 3.65
N LEU A 46 15.53 6.98 2.36
CA LEU A 46 16.57 6.27 1.64
C LEU A 46 17.83 7.11 1.42
N GLY A 47 17.87 8.35 1.94
CA GLY A 47 18.95 9.31 1.71
C GLY A 47 18.98 9.85 0.29
N ILE A 48 17.83 9.90 -0.40
CA ILE A 48 17.71 10.36 -1.78
C ILE A 48 16.98 11.71 -1.78
N GLU A 49 17.57 12.69 -2.49
CA GLU A 49 16.95 13.98 -2.76
C GLU A 49 16.36 13.98 -4.18
N ILE A 50 15.16 14.52 -4.32
CA ILE A 50 14.45 14.61 -5.61
C ILE A 50 14.48 16.07 -6.10
N ASN A 51 14.95 16.27 -7.32
CA ASN A 51 15.05 17.56 -8.02
C ASN A 51 14.45 17.52 -9.43
N ALA A 52 14.32 16.32 -10.00
CA ALA A 52 13.65 16.04 -11.26
C ALA A 52 12.87 14.73 -11.16
N PRO A 53 11.88 14.48 -12.04
CA PRO A 53 11.18 13.20 -12.12
C PRO A 53 12.12 11.98 -12.11
N ASP A 54 13.19 12.01 -12.91
CA ASP A 54 14.07 10.85 -13.11
C ASP A 54 14.79 10.39 -11.83
N ASP A 55 14.92 11.26 -10.82
CA ASP A 55 15.49 10.89 -9.52
C ASP A 55 14.69 9.79 -8.82
N TYR A 56 13.39 9.63 -9.11
CA TYR A 56 12.57 8.56 -8.57
C TYR A 56 13.03 7.16 -8.98
N ARG A 57 13.74 7.00 -10.12
CA ARG A 57 14.32 5.71 -10.50
C ARG A 57 15.26 5.17 -9.42
N GLN A 58 16.04 6.07 -8.79
CA GLN A 58 16.94 5.70 -7.68
C GLN A 58 16.17 5.13 -6.48
N VAL A 59 14.99 5.69 -6.18
CA VAL A 59 14.11 5.21 -5.09
C VAL A 59 13.54 3.84 -5.46
N PHE A 60 12.96 3.73 -6.66
CA PHE A 60 12.27 2.52 -7.09
C PHE A 60 13.22 1.34 -7.27
N ASP A 61 14.39 1.55 -7.89
CA ASP A 61 15.41 0.51 -8.03
C ASP A 61 15.92 0.00 -6.68
N LYS A 62 16.02 0.90 -5.70
CA LYS A 62 16.41 0.52 -4.33
C LYS A 62 15.34 -0.32 -3.66
N VAL A 63 14.06 0.01 -3.82
CA VAL A 63 12.92 -0.78 -3.32
C VAL A 63 12.89 -2.16 -3.98
N LEU A 64 13.06 -2.25 -5.31
CA LEU A 64 13.13 -3.53 -6.02
C LEU A 64 14.31 -4.39 -5.57
N LYS A 65 15.48 -3.77 -5.32
CA LYS A 65 16.64 -4.49 -4.77
C LYS A 65 16.34 -5.06 -3.39
N ILE A 66 15.58 -4.35 -2.54
CA ILE A 66 15.14 -4.87 -1.24
C ILE A 66 14.17 -6.04 -1.44
N ALA A 67 13.15 -5.86 -2.29
CA ALA A 67 12.15 -6.89 -2.58
C ALA A 67 12.80 -8.20 -3.04
N ARG A 68 13.74 -8.11 -3.99
CA ARG A 68 14.48 -9.28 -4.50
C ARG A 68 15.25 -9.98 -3.38
N ARG A 69 16.04 -9.24 -2.59
CA ARG A 69 16.83 -9.81 -1.49
C ARG A 69 15.95 -10.43 -0.40
N ALA A 70 14.82 -9.79 -0.07
CA ALA A 70 13.85 -10.31 0.89
C ALA A 70 13.24 -11.63 0.41
N GLY A 71 12.84 -11.71 -0.86
CA GLY A 71 12.26 -12.93 -1.41
C GLY A 71 13.24 -14.08 -1.52
N GLU A 72 14.48 -13.81 -1.94
CA GLU A 72 15.54 -14.81 -2.04
C GLU A 72 15.96 -15.36 -0.67
N ALA A 73 16.10 -14.49 0.33
CA ALA A 73 16.66 -14.88 1.64
C ALA A 73 15.65 -15.61 2.54
N GLU A 74 14.38 -15.21 2.54
CA GLU A 74 13.42 -15.63 3.56
C GLU A 74 12.26 -16.48 3.02
N LYS A 75 12.32 -16.86 1.72
CA LYS A 75 11.27 -17.67 1.04
C LYS A 75 9.86 -17.05 1.14
N VAL A 76 9.79 -15.74 1.19
CA VAL A 76 8.55 -14.96 1.17
C VAL A 76 8.36 -14.39 -0.23
N LYS A 77 7.18 -14.49 -0.81
CA LYS A 77 6.89 -13.81 -2.07
C LYS A 77 6.71 -12.31 -1.81
N VAL A 78 7.49 -11.48 -2.49
CA VAL A 78 7.40 -10.01 -2.34
C VAL A 78 6.84 -9.40 -3.62
N PHE A 79 5.67 -8.79 -3.50
CA PHE A 79 5.13 -7.88 -4.50
C PHE A 79 5.56 -6.45 -4.19
N VAL A 80 5.51 -5.57 -5.18
CA VAL A 80 5.98 -4.19 -5.03
C VAL A 80 4.92 -3.21 -5.52
N VAL A 81 4.67 -2.17 -4.73
CA VAL A 81 3.87 -0.99 -5.11
C VAL A 81 4.77 0.23 -5.07
N LEU A 82 4.83 0.98 -6.18
CA LEU A 82 5.72 2.13 -6.36
C LEU A 82 4.94 3.41 -6.54
N GLY A 83 5.50 4.55 -6.16
CA GLY A 83 4.88 5.84 -6.37
C GLY A 83 5.36 6.88 -5.39
N VAL A 84 4.59 7.95 -5.27
CA VAL A 84 4.94 9.16 -4.52
C VAL A 84 4.04 9.31 -3.31
N HIS A 85 4.61 9.69 -2.17
CA HIS A 85 3.86 9.92 -0.94
C HIS A 85 3.37 11.37 -0.87
N PRO A 86 2.12 11.66 -0.44
CA PRO A 86 1.58 13.03 -0.44
C PRO A 86 2.39 14.04 0.39
N ALA A 87 3.07 13.58 1.45
CA ALA A 87 3.95 14.45 2.25
C ALA A 87 5.18 15.00 1.48
N GLU A 88 5.55 14.38 0.34
CA GLU A 88 6.61 14.88 -0.52
C GLU A 88 6.27 16.27 -1.09
N LEU A 89 5.00 16.54 -1.39
CA LEU A 89 4.56 17.84 -1.91
C LEU A 89 4.91 18.97 -0.94
N THR A 90 4.61 18.79 0.35
CA THR A 90 4.93 19.79 1.37
C THR A 90 6.44 19.98 1.58
N LYS A 91 7.25 18.93 1.37
CA LYS A 91 8.71 19.03 1.45
C LYS A 91 9.31 19.75 0.25
N TYR A 92 8.80 19.47 -0.95
CA TYR A 92 9.31 20.05 -2.19
C TYR A 92 8.85 21.49 -2.37
N TYR A 93 7.60 21.77 -2.00
CA TYR A 93 6.96 23.07 -2.19
C TYR A 93 7.80 24.22 -1.64
N GLY A 94 8.32 24.10 -0.42
CA GLY A 94 9.10 25.18 0.22
C GLY A 94 10.42 25.50 -0.48
N ARG A 95 11.01 24.53 -1.21
CA ARG A 95 12.32 24.67 -1.87
C ARG A 95 12.21 24.94 -3.37
N LEU A 96 11.22 24.33 -4.03
CA LEU A 96 11.09 24.29 -5.50
C LEU A 96 9.90 25.11 -6.02
N GLY A 97 8.99 25.53 -5.14
CA GLY A 97 7.71 26.12 -5.52
C GLY A 97 6.66 25.07 -5.91
N LEU A 98 5.39 25.47 -5.88
CA LEU A 98 4.26 24.55 -6.07
C LEU A 98 4.21 23.95 -7.48
N PRO A 99 4.30 24.73 -8.58
CA PRO A 99 4.18 24.17 -9.93
C PRO A 99 5.25 23.12 -10.23
N ARG A 100 6.51 23.39 -9.84
CA ARG A 100 7.63 22.48 -10.04
C ARG A 100 7.49 21.21 -9.20
N SER A 101 7.00 21.33 -7.97
CA SER A 101 6.75 20.17 -7.10
C SER A 101 5.69 19.24 -7.68
N ILE A 102 4.61 19.80 -8.24
CA ILE A 102 3.55 19.03 -8.91
C ILE A 102 4.11 18.31 -10.13
N GLU A 103 4.86 19.01 -10.98
CA GLU A 103 5.51 18.43 -12.17
C GLU A 103 6.40 17.24 -11.81
N ILE A 104 7.27 17.42 -10.80
CA ILE A 104 8.18 16.37 -10.32
C ILE A 104 7.41 15.15 -9.82
N MET A 105 6.39 15.34 -8.99
CA MET A 105 5.63 14.23 -8.41
C MET A 105 4.80 13.49 -9.46
N LYS A 106 4.21 14.21 -10.43
CA LYS A 106 3.51 13.59 -11.56
C LYS A 106 4.48 12.79 -12.43
N GLY A 107 5.64 13.34 -12.79
CA GLY A 107 6.66 12.59 -13.52
C GLY A 107 7.21 11.38 -12.74
N GLY A 108 7.28 11.45 -11.41
CA GLY A 108 7.60 10.30 -10.56
C GLY A 108 6.55 9.18 -10.64
N LEU A 109 5.26 9.53 -10.74
CA LEU A 109 4.18 8.58 -10.97
C LEU A 109 4.21 7.98 -12.37
N GLU A 110 4.52 8.78 -13.40
CA GLU A 110 4.71 8.30 -14.78
C GLU A 110 5.81 7.23 -14.82
N ILE A 111 6.96 7.51 -14.17
CA ILE A 111 8.03 6.53 -14.03
C ILE A 111 7.53 5.29 -13.28
N ALA A 112 6.82 5.44 -12.16
CA ALA A 112 6.27 4.28 -11.44
C ALA A 112 5.35 3.42 -12.32
N SER A 113 4.56 4.05 -13.21
CA SER A 113 3.72 3.36 -14.21
C SER A 113 4.56 2.54 -15.19
N GLU A 114 5.68 3.08 -15.70
CA GLU A 114 6.59 2.31 -16.56
C GLU A 114 7.11 1.03 -15.88
N TYR A 115 7.37 1.07 -14.57
CA TYR A 115 7.80 -0.11 -13.81
C TYR A 115 6.68 -1.14 -13.67
N VAL A 116 5.42 -0.69 -13.55
CA VAL A 116 4.25 -1.58 -13.58
C VAL A 116 4.10 -2.24 -14.95
N GLU A 117 4.19 -1.47 -16.03
CA GLU A 117 4.09 -1.97 -17.41
C GLU A 117 5.19 -3.01 -17.73
N LYS A 118 6.39 -2.84 -17.17
CA LYS A 118 7.51 -3.78 -17.29
C LYS A 118 7.38 -5.00 -16.36
N GLY A 119 6.34 -5.07 -15.52
CA GLY A 119 6.09 -6.18 -14.60
C GLY A 119 6.95 -6.17 -13.33
N PHE A 120 7.62 -5.05 -13.02
CA PHE A 120 8.43 -4.91 -11.80
C PHE A 120 7.61 -4.52 -10.57
N ALA A 121 6.42 -3.94 -10.77
CA ALA A 121 5.49 -3.55 -9.72
C ALA A 121 4.06 -3.96 -10.07
N ILE A 122 3.21 -4.13 -9.06
CA ILE A 122 1.81 -4.60 -9.19
C ILE A 122 0.79 -3.46 -9.05
N GLY A 123 1.24 -2.25 -8.73
CA GLY A 123 0.38 -1.10 -8.51
C GLY A 123 1.14 0.16 -8.16
N LEU A 124 0.38 1.25 -8.08
CA LEU A 124 0.89 2.58 -7.76
C LEU A 124 0.60 2.98 -6.30
N LYS A 125 1.41 3.90 -5.75
CA LYS A 125 1.15 4.60 -4.49
C LYS A 125 0.94 6.08 -4.75
N SER A 126 -0.13 6.65 -4.20
CA SER A 126 -0.34 8.10 -4.18
C SER A 126 -1.29 8.48 -3.04
N GLY A 127 -1.87 9.68 -3.09
CA GLY A 127 -2.95 10.08 -2.19
C GLY A 127 -2.90 11.55 -1.82
N ARG A 128 -3.40 11.87 -0.63
CA ARG A 128 -3.48 13.23 -0.08
C ARG A 128 -3.07 13.30 1.40
N PRO A 129 -2.62 14.46 1.90
CA PRO A 129 -2.16 14.61 3.28
C PRO A 129 -3.23 14.23 4.30
N HIS A 130 -2.81 13.63 5.42
CA HIS A 130 -3.69 13.36 6.56
C HIS A 130 -3.71 14.48 7.60
N TYR A 131 -2.98 15.56 7.33
CA TYR A 131 -2.81 16.72 8.20
C TYR A 131 -3.31 17.97 7.46
N GLU A 132 -3.64 19.01 8.24
CA GLU A 132 -4.11 20.27 7.69
C GLU A 132 -3.04 20.92 6.81
N VAL A 133 -3.47 21.38 5.64
CA VAL A 133 -2.62 22.07 4.65
C VAL A 133 -3.38 23.24 4.05
N GLU A 134 -2.65 24.18 3.46
CA GLU A 134 -3.25 25.28 2.70
C GLU A 134 -4.14 24.73 1.55
N PRO A 135 -5.24 25.40 1.19
CA PRO A 135 -6.16 24.93 0.13
C PRO A 135 -5.45 24.58 -1.18
N LYS A 136 -4.47 25.40 -1.60
CA LYS A 136 -3.68 25.15 -2.82
C LYS A 136 -2.88 23.84 -2.78
N ILE A 137 -2.45 23.41 -1.59
CA ILE A 137 -1.70 22.15 -1.40
C ILE A 137 -2.68 20.97 -1.39
N TRP A 138 -3.86 21.16 -0.82
CA TRP A 138 -4.94 20.18 -0.90
C TRP A 138 -5.36 19.93 -2.35
N ASP A 139 -5.62 20.99 -3.11
CA ASP A 139 -5.99 20.90 -4.53
C ASP A 139 -4.90 20.22 -5.36
N ALA A 140 -3.64 20.64 -5.16
CA ALA A 140 -2.48 20.03 -5.81
C ALA A 140 -2.32 18.53 -5.45
N SER A 141 -2.58 18.15 -4.20
CA SER A 141 -2.53 16.74 -3.78
C SER A 141 -3.61 15.90 -4.45
N ASN A 142 -4.84 16.43 -4.56
CA ASN A 142 -5.93 15.75 -5.26
C ASN A 142 -5.67 15.66 -6.77
N ASP A 143 -5.04 16.67 -7.38
CA ASP A 143 -4.61 16.65 -8.78
C ASP A 143 -3.53 15.58 -9.04
N ILE A 144 -2.53 15.46 -8.16
CA ILE A 144 -1.50 14.41 -8.23
C ILE A 144 -2.15 13.01 -8.04
N MET A 145 -3.05 12.86 -7.08
CA MET A 145 -3.78 11.60 -6.86
C MET A 145 -4.64 11.24 -8.09
N ARG A 146 -5.38 12.19 -8.67
CA ARG A 146 -6.15 11.99 -9.90
C ARG A 146 -5.26 11.56 -11.07
N HIS A 147 -4.07 12.14 -11.19
CA HIS A 147 -3.09 11.73 -12.18
C HIS A 147 -2.64 10.28 -11.97
N SER A 148 -2.38 9.86 -10.72
CA SER A 148 -2.08 8.44 -10.41
C SER A 148 -3.20 7.49 -10.82
N PHE A 149 -4.48 7.90 -10.69
CA PHE A 149 -5.61 7.08 -11.12
C PHE A 149 -5.72 6.97 -12.64
N THR A 150 -5.36 8.03 -13.36
CA THR A 150 -5.29 8.03 -14.82
C THR A 150 -4.25 7.02 -15.29
N LEU A 151 -3.03 7.09 -14.75
CA LEU A 151 -1.96 6.14 -15.05
C LEU A 151 -2.33 4.70 -14.68
N ALA A 152 -2.95 4.49 -13.52
CA ALA A 152 -3.37 3.15 -13.09
C ALA A 152 -4.45 2.54 -13.97
N LYS A 153 -5.37 3.36 -14.51
CA LYS A 153 -6.35 2.91 -15.50
C LYS A 153 -5.65 2.42 -16.76
N ASP A 154 -4.72 3.22 -17.29
CA ASP A 154 -4.03 2.92 -18.54
C ASP A 154 -3.13 1.67 -18.40
N ALA A 155 -2.45 1.53 -17.25
CA ALA A 155 -1.63 0.36 -16.92
C ALA A 155 -2.44 -0.85 -16.39
N GLY A 156 -3.75 -0.72 -16.16
CA GLY A 156 -4.60 -1.79 -15.63
C GLY A 156 -4.32 -2.21 -14.18
N CYS A 157 -3.63 -1.38 -13.39
CA CYS A 157 -3.15 -1.72 -12.05
C CYS A 157 -3.98 -1.07 -10.92
N ALA A 158 -3.69 -1.44 -9.68
CA ALA A 158 -4.33 -0.84 -8.50
C ALA A 158 -3.53 0.37 -7.98
N VAL A 159 -4.20 1.26 -7.24
CA VAL A 159 -3.55 2.35 -6.51
C VAL A 159 -3.81 2.20 -5.02
N GLN A 160 -2.76 2.08 -4.23
CA GLN A 160 -2.84 2.25 -2.79
C GLN A 160 -2.81 3.74 -2.44
N VAL A 161 -3.88 4.22 -1.79
CA VAL A 161 -4.03 5.62 -1.42
C VAL A 161 -3.73 5.88 0.04
N HIS A 162 -2.79 6.77 0.30
CA HIS A 162 -2.59 7.42 1.59
C HIS A 162 -3.57 8.59 1.71
N THR A 163 -4.34 8.67 2.77
CA THR A 163 -5.32 9.75 2.95
C THR A 163 -5.40 10.16 4.41
N GLU A 164 -6.18 11.20 4.69
CA GLU A 164 -6.76 11.45 6.00
C GLU A 164 -7.56 10.26 6.56
N SER A 165 -7.94 10.37 7.83
CA SER A 165 -8.84 9.41 8.49
C SER A 165 -10.07 9.16 7.63
N ALA A 166 -10.39 7.89 7.38
CA ALA A 166 -11.49 7.57 6.49
C ALA A 166 -12.83 8.04 7.06
N THR A 167 -13.58 8.79 6.26
CA THR A 167 -15.00 9.05 6.45
C THR A 167 -15.76 8.55 5.22
N GLU A 168 -17.08 8.39 5.33
CA GLU A 168 -17.89 8.00 4.17
C GLU A 168 -17.80 9.07 3.06
N GLU A 169 -17.82 10.34 3.42
CA GLU A 169 -17.71 11.47 2.48
C GLU A 169 -16.36 11.46 1.76
N GLY A 170 -15.26 11.24 2.48
CA GLY A 170 -13.92 11.17 1.89
C GLY A 170 -13.78 9.97 0.96
N LEU A 171 -14.30 8.80 1.35
CA LEU A 171 -14.33 7.61 0.48
C LEU A 171 -15.18 7.83 -0.77
N ALA A 172 -16.35 8.47 -0.64
CA ALA A 172 -17.21 8.82 -1.76
C ALA A 172 -16.51 9.79 -2.73
N GLU A 173 -15.80 10.79 -2.20
CA GLU A 173 -15.04 11.75 -2.99
C GLU A 173 -13.92 11.07 -3.78
N ILE A 174 -13.12 10.22 -3.13
CA ILE A 174 -12.05 9.47 -3.79
C ILE A 174 -12.61 8.55 -4.87
N ALA A 175 -13.71 7.84 -4.58
CA ALA A 175 -14.38 6.98 -5.55
C ALA A 175 -14.89 7.77 -6.76
N ARG A 176 -15.41 8.98 -6.54
CA ARG A 176 -15.82 9.89 -7.62
C ARG A 176 -14.62 10.32 -8.46
N ILE A 177 -13.50 10.71 -7.86
CA ILE A 177 -12.28 11.10 -8.59
C ILE A 177 -11.78 9.93 -9.46
N ALA A 178 -11.78 8.70 -8.93
CA ALA A 178 -11.44 7.50 -9.69
C ALA A 178 -12.43 7.26 -10.85
N GLY A 179 -13.74 7.39 -10.60
CA GLY A 179 -14.79 7.26 -11.60
C GLY A 179 -14.68 8.29 -12.73
N ASP A 180 -14.38 9.55 -12.40
CA ASP A 180 -14.22 10.65 -13.38
C ASP A 180 -13.12 10.39 -14.41
N VAL A 181 -12.07 9.64 -14.04
CA VAL A 181 -11.00 9.24 -14.98
C VAL A 181 -11.24 7.87 -15.60
N GLY A 182 -12.24 7.13 -15.10
CA GLY A 182 -12.60 5.78 -15.56
C GLY A 182 -11.83 4.65 -14.89
N LEU A 183 -11.14 4.90 -13.77
CA LEU A 183 -10.53 3.84 -12.97
C LEU A 183 -11.64 3.11 -12.19
N PRO A 184 -11.78 1.78 -12.30
CA PRO A 184 -12.76 1.05 -11.49
C PRO A 184 -12.49 1.25 -10.00
N PRO A 185 -13.47 1.68 -9.17
CA PRO A 185 -13.22 1.98 -7.75
C PRO A 185 -12.60 0.83 -6.95
N ARG A 186 -12.85 -0.42 -7.35
CA ARG A 186 -12.22 -1.62 -6.76
C ARG A 186 -10.69 -1.68 -6.89
N LYS A 187 -10.11 -0.91 -7.81
CA LYS A 187 -8.67 -0.76 -8.00
C LYS A 187 -8.08 0.32 -7.08
N VAL A 188 -8.91 1.07 -6.35
CA VAL A 188 -8.46 2.00 -5.31
C VAL A 188 -8.44 1.25 -3.98
N VAL A 189 -7.25 1.13 -3.39
CA VAL A 189 -7.03 0.47 -2.12
C VAL A 189 -6.82 1.53 -1.05
N LYS A 190 -7.77 1.66 -0.11
CA LYS A 190 -7.59 2.50 1.07
C LYS A 190 -6.62 1.80 2.01
N HIS A 191 -5.35 2.20 1.95
CA HIS A 191 -4.36 1.84 2.94
C HIS A 191 -4.64 2.58 4.26
N PHE A 192 -4.24 1.97 5.38
CA PHE A 192 -4.52 2.43 6.73
C PHE A 192 -6.03 2.63 6.92
N SER A 193 -6.81 1.62 6.53
CA SER A 193 -8.26 1.68 6.64
C SER A 193 -8.69 1.34 8.06
N PRO A 194 -9.62 2.10 8.66
CA PRO A 194 -10.44 1.57 9.76
C PRO A 194 -11.30 0.39 9.24
N PRO A 195 -11.93 -0.40 10.13
CA PRO A 195 -12.72 -1.57 9.77
C PRO A 195 -14.10 -1.23 9.18
N MET A 196 -14.15 -0.34 8.18
CA MET A 196 -15.35 0.17 7.51
C MET A 196 -15.60 -0.60 6.19
N VAL A 197 -15.71 -1.92 6.25
CA VAL A 197 -15.83 -2.81 5.09
C VAL A 197 -17.08 -2.51 4.27
N LYS A 198 -18.25 -2.38 4.91
CA LYS A 198 -19.53 -2.12 4.21
C LYS A 198 -19.56 -0.75 3.53
N ILE A 199 -18.98 0.26 4.18
CA ILE A 199 -18.90 1.63 3.63
C ILE A 199 -17.95 1.66 2.44
N CYS A 200 -16.77 1.01 2.55
CA CYS A 200 -15.87 0.89 1.41
C CYS A 200 -16.52 0.12 0.25
N GLU A 201 -17.24 -0.96 0.53
CA GLU A 201 -17.98 -1.73 -0.48
C GLU A 201 -19.05 -0.88 -1.18
N LYS A 202 -19.82 -0.08 -0.43
CA LYS A 202 -20.82 0.87 -0.98
C LYS A 202 -20.21 1.80 -2.04
N HIS A 203 -18.99 2.28 -1.82
CA HIS A 203 -18.28 3.16 -2.77
C HIS A 203 -17.34 2.41 -3.73
N GLY A 204 -17.31 1.08 -3.65
CA GLY A 204 -16.46 0.23 -4.46
C GLY A 204 -14.97 0.24 -4.10
N ILE A 205 -14.52 1.13 -3.20
CA ILE A 205 -13.13 1.18 -2.70
C ILE A 205 -12.81 -0.13 -1.96
N PHE A 206 -11.56 -0.59 -2.06
CA PHE A 206 -11.10 -1.78 -1.35
C PHE A 206 -10.35 -1.40 -0.06
N PRO A 207 -10.83 -1.77 1.13
CA PRO A 207 -10.14 -1.45 2.37
C PRO A 207 -8.97 -2.41 2.61
N SER A 208 -7.82 -1.85 2.99
CA SER A 208 -6.72 -2.57 3.61
C SER A 208 -6.70 -2.19 5.09
N VAL A 209 -7.24 -3.08 5.92
CA VAL A 209 -7.50 -2.84 7.34
C VAL A 209 -6.23 -3.07 8.14
N LEU A 210 -5.87 -2.08 8.95
CA LEU A 210 -4.76 -2.18 9.88
C LEU A 210 -5.06 -3.28 10.91
N ALA A 211 -4.17 -4.27 11.04
CA ALA A 211 -4.35 -5.44 11.90
C ALA A 211 -4.14 -5.17 13.40
N ALA A 212 -4.59 -3.99 13.86
CA ALA A 212 -4.60 -3.61 15.25
C ALA A 212 -5.61 -4.48 16.04
N GLU A 213 -5.50 -4.44 17.36
CA GLU A 213 -6.41 -5.16 18.25
C GLU A 213 -7.86 -4.72 17.99
N ASP A 214 -8.80 -5.67 17.91
CA ASP A 214 -10.23 -5.52 17.62
C ASP A 214 -10.64 -5.12 16.19
N ALA A 215 -9.73 -4.53 15.41
CA ALA A 215 -10.05 -4.00 14.09
C ALA A 215 -10.46 -5.10 13.10
N ILE A 216 -9.76 -6.24 13.14
CA ILE A 216 -10.03 -7.35 12.22
C ILE A 216 -11.35 -8.02 12.55
N GLU A 217 -11.64 -8.25 13.82
CA GLU A 217 -12.91 -8.79 14.30
C GLU A 217 -14.09 -7.89 13.90
N LYS A 218 -13.94 -6.56 14.03
CA LYS A 218 -14.93 -5.59 13.55
C LYS A 218 -15.12 -5.67 12.03
N ALA A 219 -14.02 -5.73 11.27
CA ALA A 219 -14.08 -5.87 9.81
C ALA A 219 -14.78 -7.17 9.39
N LEU A 220 -14.46 -8.30 10.04
CA LEU A 220 -15.09 -9.60 9.82
C LEU A 220 -16.59 -9.60 10.12
N SER A 221 -17.03 -8.84 11.12
CA SER A 221 -18.46 -8.64 11.42
C SER A 221 -19.21 -7.91 10.31
N GLU A 222 -18.50 -7.15 9.47
CA GLU A 222 -19.06 -6.44 8.32
C GLU A 222 -18.97 -7.24 7.01
N GLY A 223 -17.99 -8.13 6.87
CA GLY A 223 -17.82 -9.02 5.73
C GLY A 223 -16.36 -9.41 5.49
N THR A 224 -16.10 -10.13 4.39
CA THR A 224 -14.75 -10.62 4.05
C THR A 224 -14.07 -9.82 2.94
N ARG A 225 -14.66 -8.70 2.48
CA ARG A 225 -14.17 -7.89 1.36
C ARG A 225 -13.13 -6.85 1.81
N PHE A 226 -12.03 -7.32 2.40
CA PHE A 226 -10.92 -6.49 2.84
C PHE A 226 -9.58 -7.25 2.75
N MET A 227 -8.49 -6.50 2.85
CA MET A 227 -7.13 -7.03 3.02
C MET A 227 -6.61 -6.65 4.40
N MET A 228 -5.61 -7.37 4.90
CA MET A 228 -4.96 -7.08 6.18
C MET A 228 -3.58 -6.48 5.94
N GLU A 229 -3.19 -5.54 6.79
CA GLU A 229 -1.86 -4.92 6.74
C GLU A 229 -1.31 -4.57 8.12
N THR A 230 0.01 -4.43 8.20
CA THR A 230 0.69 -3.88 9.38
C THR A 230 0.97 -2.39 9.28
N ASP A 231 1.12 -1.87 8.06
CA ASP A 231 1.77 -0.58 7.81
C ASP A 231 3.14 -0.49 8.53
N TYR A 232 3.88 -1.61 8.55
CA TYR A 232 5.14 -1.67 9.28
C TYR A 232 6.14 -0.64 8.75
N ILE A 233 6.59 0.26 9.62
CA ILE A 233 7.66 1.22 9.33
C ILE A 233 8.97 0.74 9.92
N ASP A 234 9.89 0.37 9.03
CA ASP A 234 11.25 -0.05 9.41
C ASP A 234 12.17 1.14 9.74
N ASP A 235 11.99 1.69 10.93
CA ASP A 235 12.76 2.83 11.45
C ASP A 235 13.26 2.54 12.87
N LEU A 236 14.58 2.34 13.01
CA LEU A 236 15.23 2.05 14.30
C LEU A 236 15.12 3.20 15.31
N LYS A 237 14.86 4.43 14.86
CA LYS A 237 14.67 5.59 15.75
C LYS A 237 13.24 5.66 16.31
N ARG A 238 12.29 5.00 15.66
CA ARG A 238 10.86 4.98 16.03
C ARG A 238 10.32 3.55 16.01
N PRO A 239 10.93 2.63 16.79
CA PRO A 239 10.51 1.24 16.80
C PRO A 239 9.07 1.13 17.31
N GLY A 240 8.22 0.41 16.58
CA GLY A 240 6.80 0.24 16.96
C GLY A 240 5.94 1.49 16.76
N SER A 241 6.34 2.40 15.86
CA SER A 241 5.50 3.54 15.45
C SER A 241 4.16 3.10 14.85
N VAL A 242 4.11 1.90 14.27
CA VAL A 242 2.88 1.20 13.86
C VAL A 242 2.99 -0.28 14.28
N LEU A 243 2.40 -1.23 13.55
CA LEU A 243 2.40 -2.64 13.92
C LEU A 243 3.69 -3.33 13.51
N GLY A 244 4.10 -4.34 14.30
CA GLY A 244 5.27 -5.16 13.98
C GLY A 244 5.02 -6.17 12.87
N PRO A 245 6.08 -6.70 12.22
CA PRO A 245 5.95 -7.62 11.08
C PRO A 245 5.15 -8.90 11.38
N LYS A 246 5.19 -9.39 12.63
CA LYS A 246 4.46 -10.60 13.01
C LYS A 246 2.95 -10.43 13.18
N THR A 247 2.42 -9.19 13.17
CA THR A 247 1.06 -8.92 13.64
C THR A 247 0.01 -9.54 12.72
N VAL A 248 0.10 -9.35 11.41
CA VAL A 248 -0.84 -9.97 10.46
C VAL A 248 -0.84 -11.51 10.59
N PRO A 249 0.30 -12.23 10.49
CA PRO A 249 0.30 -13.68 10.65
C PRO A 249 -0.25 -14.19 11.98
N LYS A 250 0.07 -13.50 13.09
CA LYS A 250 -0.42 -13.89 14.42
C LYS A 250 -1.93 -13.67 14.54
N ARG A 251 -2.43 -12.52 14.10
CA ARG A 251 -3.86 -12.19 14.17
C ARG A 251 -4.70 -13.13 13.30
N THR A 252 -4.23 -13.44 12.09
CA THR A 252 -4.85 -14.45 11.22
C THR A 252 -4.98 -15.79 11.95
N LYS A 253 -3.87 -16.33 12.46
CA LYS A 253 -3.87 -17.63 13.16
C LYS A 253 -4.72 -17.65 14.42
N GLN A 254 -4.76 -16.54 15.16
CA GLN A 254 -5.58 -16.38 16.35
C GLN A 254 -7.08 -16.47 16.04
N LEU A 255 -7.52 -15.95 14.89
CA LEU A 255 -8.94 -15.82 14.53
C LEU A 255 -9.49 -16.98 13.69
N ILE A 256 -8.62 -17.82 13.09
CA ILE A 256 -9.04 -19.02 12.34
C ILE A 256 -10.00 -19.93 13.14
N PRO A 257 -9.77 -20.24 14.43
CA PRO A 257 -10.67 -21.12 15.19
C PRO A 257 -12.10 -20.60 15.30
N GLU A 258 -12.30 -19.28 15.26
CA GLU A 258 -13.60 -18.63 15.40
C GLU A 258 -14.27 -18.37 14.05
N TRP A 259 -13.51 -17.95 13.05
CA TRP A 259 -14.05 -17.48 11.75
C TRP A 259 -13.87 -18.47 10.59
N GLY A 260 -13.04 -19.50 10.77
CA GLY A 260 -12.76 -20.52 9.77
C GLY A 260 -11.66 -20.14 8.76
N GLU A 261 -11.00 -21.16 8.21
CA GLU A 261 -9.87 -20.99 7.28
C GLU A 261 -10.31 -20.38 5.93
N ASP A 262 -11.50 -20.74 5.42
CA ASP A 262 -12.05 -20.24 4.15
C ASP A 262 -12.19 -18.70 4.13
N VAL A 263 -12.46 -18.10 5.29
CA VAL A 263 -12.54 -16.64 5.43
C VAL A 263 -11.18 -15.99 5.20
N PHE A 264 -10.13 -16.54 5.81
CA PHE A 264 -8.78 -16.03 5.67
C PHE A 264 -8.17 -16.37 4.31
N TRP A 265 -8.62 -17.45 3.67
CA TRP A 265 -8.29 -17.74 2.28
C TRP A 265 -8.77 -16.61 1.36
N LYS A 266 -10.01 -16.13 1.53
CA LYS A 266 -10.52 -14.97 0.78
C LYS A 266 -9.69 -13.71 1.03
N ILE A 267 -9.41 -13.41 2.30
CA ILE A 267 -8.71 -12.19 2.72
C ILE A 267 -7.26 -12.16 2.21
N HIS A 268 -6.54 -13.28 2.26
CA HIS A 268 -5.12 -13.33 1.92
C HIS A 268 -4.82 -13.80 0.49
N LYS A 269 -5.77 -14.41 -0.21
CA LYS A 269 -5.61 -14.87 -1.60
C LYS A 269 -6.59 -14.21 -2.54
N GLU A 270 -7.88 -14.56 -2.47
CA GLU A 270 -8.85 -14.18 -3.51
C GLU A 270 -9.00 -12.66 -3.67
N ASN A 271 -9.03 -11.92 -2.55
CA ASN A 271 -9.16 -10.47 -2.56
C ASN A 271 -7.93 -9.78 -3.18
N PRO A 272 -6.68 -10.02 -2.71
CA PRO A 272 -5.50 -9.48 -3.36
C PRO A 272 -5.35 -9.88 -4.84
N GLU A 273 -5.64 -11.13 -5.21
CA GLU A 273 -5.58 -11.58 -6.61
C GLU A 273 -6.57 -10.78 -7.47
N LYS A 274 -7.80 -10.57 -6.99
CA LYS A 274 -8.82 -9.78 -7.68
C LYS A 274 -8.46 -8.30 -7.80
N VAL A 275 -7.85 -7.72 -6.76
CA VAL A 275 -7.49 -6.30 -6.72
C VAL A 275 -6.26 -6.02 -7.57
N TYR A 276 -5.17 -6.76 -7.36
CA TYR A 276 -3.88 -6.50 -8.00
C TYR A 276 -3.67 -7.26 -9.31
N GLY A 277 -4.45 -8.31 -9.60
CA GLY A 277 -4.22 -9.16 -10.76
C GLY A 277 -2.95 -10.02 -10.61
N VAL A 278 -2.63 -10.42 -9.38
CA VAL A 278 -1.48 -11.29 -9.05
C VAL A 278 -1.94 -12.71 -8.81
N GLU A 279 -0.98 -13.63 -8.65
CA GLU A 279 -1.21 -15.00 -8.22
C GLU A 279 -0.54 -15.24 -6.86
N ILE A 280 -1.30 -15.75 -5.89
CA ILE A 280 -0.85 -16.02 -4.52
C ILE A 280 -0.79 -17.53 -4.31
N ASN A 281 0.41 -18.08 -4.26
CA ASN A 281 0.66 -19.52 -4.15
C ASN A 281 1.59 -19.81 -2.99
N VAL A 282 1.41 -20.97 -2.37
CA VAL A 282 2.22 -21.49 -1.25
C VAL A 282 2.91 -22.80 -1.60
#